data_AF-A0A965D9V9-F1
#
_entry.id   AF-A0A965D9V9-F1
#
_cell.length_a   1.000
_cell.length_b   1.000
_cell.length_c   1.000
_cell.angle_alpha   90.00
_cell.angle_beta   90.00
_cell.angle_gamma   90.00
#
_symmetry.space_group_name_H-M   'P 1'
#
loop_
_entity.id
_entity.type
_entity.pdbx_description
1 polymer ?
#
loop_
_entity_poly.entity_id
_entity_poly.type
_entity_poly.pdbx_seq_one_letter_code
_entity_poly.pdbx_strand_id
1 'polypeptide(L)'
;MDAWGWTVQLLNGWAGASSLFLVAAGLSLIFGVTRIVNFAHGSFFLLGIYLAYSLVEFISRPLGQAWGYALAVPLAALITGVVGAVVEVLLLRRIYRAPELFQLLAT
;
A
#
# COMPACT_ATOMS: atom_id res chain seq x y z
N MET A 1 14.12 36.39 13.95
CA MET A 1 13.27 35.19 14.16
C MET A 1 12.53 35.43 15.45
N ASP A 2 11.25 35.73 15.31
CA ASP A 2 10.27 36.11 16.32
C ASP A 2 9.78 34.88 17.10
N ALA A 3 9.45 35.07 18.38
CA ALA A 3 8.98 34.00 19.27
C ALA A 3 7.74 33.26 18.73
N TRP A 4 6.94 33.94 17.91
CA TRP A 4 5.81 33.38 17.20
C TRP A 4 6.22 32.30 16.18
N GLY A 5 7.29 32.54 15.41
CA GLY A 5 7.81 31.58 14.44
C GLY A 5 8.29 30.27 15.06
N TRP A 6 8.91 30.34 16.25
CA TRP A 6 9.33 29.16 17.01
C TRP A 6 8.15 28.30 17.46
N THR A 7 7.07 28.94 17.94
CA THR A 7 5.84 28.23 18.33
C THR A 7 5.21 27.51 17.15
N VAL A 8 5.15 28.14 15.98
CA VAL A 8 4.59 27.51 14.76
C VAL A 8 5.45 26.33 14.31
N GLN A 9 6.77 26.42 14.36
CA GLN A 9 7.66 25.30 14.01
C GLN A 9 7.52 24.12 14.98
N LEU A 10 7.39 24.39 16.28
CA LEU A 10 7.12 23.34 17.27
C LEU A 10 5.78 22.63 17.01
N LEU A 11 4.73 23.39 16.71
CA LEU A 11 3.42 22.83 16.38
C LEU A 11 3.44 22.00 15.09
N ASN A 12 4.13 22.47 14.05
CA ASN A 12 4.31 21.71 12.81
C ASN A 12 5.12 20.43 13.02
N GLY A 13 6.21 20.50 13.80
CA GLY A 13 7.01 19.33 14.17
C GLY A 13 6.20 18.31 14.95
N TRP A 14 5.38 18.77 15.90
CA TRP A 14 4.50 17.90 16.68
C TRP A 14 3.42 17.25 15.81
N ALA A 15 2.75 18.02 14.95
CA ALA A 15 1.74 17.48 14.03
C ALA A 15 2.35 16.40 13.10
N GLY A 16 3.54 16.67 12.55
CA GLY A 16 4.27 15.70 11.73
C GLY A 16 4.65 14.43 12.52
N ALA A 17 5.18 14.60 13.73
CA ALA A 17 5.53 13.48 14.61
C ALA A 17 4.31 12.64 15.00
N SER A 18 3.18 13.27 15.31
CA SER A 18 1.91 12.59 15.61
C SER A 18 1.40 11.78 14.41
N SER A 19 1.49 12.33 13.20
CA SER A 19 1.10 11.59 11.99
C SER A 19 1.98 10.36 11.78
N LEU A 20 3.30 10.50 11.90
CA LEU A 20 4.24 9.38 11.76
C LEU A 20 4.05 8.35 12.88
N PHE A 21 3.79 8.80 14.11
CA PHE A 21 3.47 7.94 15.25
C PHE A 21 2.20 7.12 15.01
N LEU A 22 1.13 7.74 14.51
CA LEU A 22 -0.11 7.03 14.20
C LEU A 22 0.09 5.97 13.11
N VAL A 23 0.85 6.29 12.06
CA VAL A 23 1.20 5.33 11.01
C VAL A 23 2.00 4.15 11.58
N ALA A 24 3.04 4.42 12.39
CA ALA A 24 3.86 3.39 13.00
C ALA A 24 3.09 2.52 14.01
N ALA A 25 2.23 3.14 14.84
CA ALA A 25 1.38 2.44 15.79
C ALA A 25 0.35 1.56 15.08
N GLY A 26 -0.28 2.06 14.00
CA GLY A 26 -1.20 1.29 13.18
C GLY A 26 -0.52 0.07 12.54
N LEU A 27 0.66 0.25 11.96
CA LEU A 27 1.43 -0.85 11.37
C LEU A 27 1.85 -1.89 12.44
N SER A 28 2.25 -1.42 13.61
CA SER A 28 2.61 -2.28 14.75
C SER A 28 1.41 -3.06 15.29
N LEU A 29 0.22 -2.44 15.34
CA LEU A 29 -1.02 -3.11 15.74
C LEU A 29 -1.45 -4.15 14.72
N ILE A 30 -1.38 -3.84 13.43
CA ILE A 30 -1.70 -4.80 12.36
C ILE A 30 -0.82 -6.03 12.49
N PHE A 31 0.52 -5.86 12.54
CA PHE A 31 1.44 -6.99 12.66
C PHE A 31 1.39 -7.69 14.04
N GLY A 32 1.15 -6.94 15.11
CA GLY A 32 1.05 -7.47 16.47
C GLY A 32 -0.19 -8.34 16.70
N VAL A 33 -1.32 -8.01 16.07
CA VAL A 33 -2.58 -8.78 16.19
C VAL A 33 -2.61 -9.94 15.19
N THR A 34 -2.14 -9.77 13.96
CA THR A 34 -2.23 -10.83 12.95
C THR A 34 -1.15 -11.91 13.08
N ARG A 35 -0.06 -11.67 13.84
CA ARG A 35 1.11 -12.56 14.00
C ARG A 35 1.75 -13.07 12.69
N ILE A 36 1.31 -12.54 11.55
CA ILE A 36 1.77 -12.89 10.21
C ILE A 36 2.25 -11.59 9.57
N VAL A 37 3.57 -11.42 9.48
CA VAL A 37 4.19 -10.27 8.82
C VAL A 37 4.21 -10.54 7.32
N ASN A 38 3.06 -10.46 6.66
CA ASN A 38 3.01 -10.59 5.21
C ASN A 38 3.21 -9.22 4.53
N PHE A 39 4.45 -8.93 4.12
CA PHE A 39 4.77 -7.75 3.31
C PHE A 39 4.19 -7.78 1.89
N ALA A 40 3.57 -8.90 1.47
CA ALA A 40 2.91 -8.97 0.17
C ALA A 40 1.80 -7.91 0.05
N HIS A 41 1.12 -7.55 1.13
CA HIS A 41 0.13 -6.47 1.08
C HIS A 41 0.75 -5.14 0.63
N GLY A 42 1.95 -4.79 1.14
CA GLY A 42 2.66 -3.58 0.74
C GLY A 42 3.12 -3.60 -0.71
N SER A 43 3.58 -4.76 -1.20
CA SER A 43 4.02 -4.90 -2.59
C SER A 43 2.85 -4.85 -3.58
N PHE A 44 1.69 -5.43 -3.27
CA PHE A 44 0.47 -5.29 -4.08
C PHE A 44 -0.07 -3.87 -4.10
N PHE A 45 0.01 -3.15 -2.97
CA PHE A 45 -0.38 -1.74 -2.91
C PHE A 45 0.50 -0.88 -3.82
N LEU A 46 1.82 -1.04 -3.73
CA LEU A 46 2.76 -0.33 -4.60
C LEU A 46 2.55 -0.70 -6.07
N LEU A 47 2.37 -1.98 -6.39
CA LEU A 47 2.06 -2.43 -7.75
C LEU A 47 0.80 -1.73 -8.28
N GLY A 48 -0.26 -1.65 -7.49
CA GLY A 48 -1.50 -0.96 -7.87
C GLY A 48 -1.31 0.53 -8.13
N ILE A 49 -0.52 1.23 -7.30
CA ILE A 49 -0.20 2.64 -7.52
C ILE A 49 0.60 2.84 -8.81
N TYR A 50 1.64 2.06 -9.02
CA TYR A 50 2.46 2.17 -10.24
C TYR A 50 1.64 1.86 -11.49
N LEU A 51 0.80 0.83 -11.45
CA LEU A 51 -0.12 0.51 -12.55
C LEU A 51 -1.08 1.66 -12.81
N ALA A 52 -1.70 2.23 -11.77
CA ALA A 52 -2.60 3.37 -11.92
C ALA A 52 -1.87 4.57 -12.55
N TYR A 53 -0.68 4.91 -12.07
CA TYR A 53 0.11 6.01 -12.61
C TYR A 53 0.47 5.79 -14.10
N SER A 54 1.00 4.62 -14.45
CA SER A 54 1.37 4.29 -15.82
C SER A 54 0.16 4.25 -16.77
N LEU A 55 -0.98 3.72 -16.30
CA LEU A 55 -2.21 3.67 -17.09
C LEU A 55 -2.82 5.06 -17.28
N VAL A 56 -2.79 5.91 -16.24
CA VAL A 56 -3.22 7.31 -16.37
C VAL A 56 -2.36 8.00 -17.43
N GLU A 57 -1.04 7.86 -17.41
CA GLU A 57 -0.18 8.50 -18.41
C GLU A 57 -0.47 7.98 -19.83
N PHE A 58 -0.64 6.67 -20.00
CA PHE A 58 -0.89 6.07 -21.30
C PHE A 58 -2.26 6.43 -21.89
N ILE A 59 -3.32 6.41 -21.06
CA ILE A 59 -4.71 6.67 -21.50
C ILE A 59 -4.99 8.18 -21.61
N SER A 60 -4.34 9.01 -20.78
CA SER A 60 -4.51 10.47 -20.85
C SER A 60 -3.94 11.06 -22.14
N ARG A 61 -2.94 10.42 -22.77
CA ARG A 61 -2.36 10.86 -24.05
C ARG A 61 -3.40 10.98 -25.19
N PRO A 62 -4.23 9.96 -25.46
CA PRO A 62 -5.26 10.04 -26.51
C PRO A 62 -6.61 10.60 -26.06
N LEU A 63 -7.04 10.41 -24.80
CA LEU A 63 -8.42 10.69 -24.35
C LEU A 63 -8.56 11.92 -23.45
N GLY A 64 -7.45 12.54 -23.04
CA GLY A 64 -7.44 13.65 -22.08
C GLY A 64 -7.44 13.18 -20.62
N GLN A 65 -7.01 14.09 -19.74
CA GLN A 65 -6.65 13.78 -18.35
C GLN A 65 -7.83 13.25 -17.50
N ALA A 66 -9.04 13.78 -17.74
CA ALA A 66 -10.25 13.37 -17.02
C ALA A 66 -10.63 11.92 -17.31
N TRP A 67 -10.62 11.52 -18.59
CA TRP A 67 -10.91 10.15 -19.01
C TRP A 67 -9.78 9.20 -18.65
N GLY A 68 -8.53 9.67 -18.72
CA GLY A 68 -7.36 8.93 -18.25
C GLY A 68 -7.50 8.49 -16.80
N TYR A 69 -7.87 9.39 -15.89
CA TYR A 69 -8.08 9.04 -14.48
C TYR A 69 -9.30 8.14 -14.27
N ALA A 70 -10.45 8.49 -14.88
CA ALA A 70 -11.69 7.77 -14.69
C ALA A 70 -11.61 6.30 -15.16
N LEU A 71 -10.84 6.00 -16.21
CA LEU A 71 -10.66 4.65 -16.73
C LEU A 71 -9.46 3.93 -16.11
N ALA A 72 -8.33 4.62 -15.90
CA ALA A 72 -7.11 3.97 -15.42
C ALA A 72 -7.23 3.44 -13.99
N VAL A 73 -7.91 4.17 -13.10
CA VAL A 73 -8.06 3.76 -11.68
C VAL A 73 -8.81 2.43 -11.53
N PRO A 74 -10.03 2.26 -12.08
CA PRO A 74 -10.72 0.98 -11.99
C PRO A 74 -9.98 -0.13 -12.74
N LEU A 75 -9.32 0.18 -13.86
CA LEU A 75 -8.53 -0.82 -14.60
C LEU A 75 -7.31 -1.29 -13.79
N ALA A 76 -6.60 -0.38 -13.14
CA ALA A 76 -5.46 -0.70 -12.27
C ALA A 76 -5.89 -1.53 -11.06
N ALA A 77 -7.04 -1.22 -10.47
CA ALA A 77 -7.62 -2.02 -9.38
C ALA A 77 -7.97 -3.43 -9.87
N LEU A 78 -8.57 -3.57 -11.06
CA LEU A 78 -8.92 -4.85 -11.65
C LEU A 78 -7.66 -5.70 -11.93
N ILE A 79 -6.64 -5.11 -12.57
CA ILE A 79 -5.38 -5.78 -12.89
C ILE A 79 -4.68 -6.23 -11.60
N THR A 80 -4.55 -5.35 -10.62
CA THR A 80 -3.94 -5.69 -9.33
C THR A 80 -4.72 -6.80 -8.61
N GLY A 81 -6.06 -6.76 -8.67
CA GLY A 81 -6.93 -7.80 -8.12
C GLY A 81 -6.72 -9.15 -8.79
N VAL A 82 -6.58 -9.19 -10.11
CA VAL A 82 -6.27 -10.42 -10.86
C VAL A 82 -4.89 -10.96 -10.48
N VAL A 83 -3.87 -10.11 -10.39
CA VAL A 83 -2.53 -10.52 -9.96
C VAL A 83 -2.57 -11.08 -8.52
N GLY A 84 -3.30 -10.43 -7.61
CA GLY A 84 -3.52 -10.92 -6.26
C GLY A 84 -4.21 -12.29 -6.24
N ALA A 85 -5.25 -12.49 -7.05
CA ALA A 85 -5.95 -13.77 -7.16
C ALA A 85 -5.05 -14.89 -7.72
N VAL A 86 -4.20 -14.57 -8.70
CA VAL A 86 -3.22 -15.52 -9.25
C VAL A 86 -2.21 -15.94 -8.19
N VAL A 87 -1.68 -14.98 -7.42
CA VAL A 87 -0.75 -15.25 -6.31
C VAL A 87 -1.42 -16.06 -5.21
N GLU A 88 -2.68 -15.75 -4.88
CA GLU A 88 -3.48 -16.51 -3.92
C GLU A 88 -3.61 -17.97 -4.34
N VAL A 89 -4.01 -18.21 -5.60
CA VAL A 89 -4.27 -19.56 -6.10
C VAL A 89 -2.99 -20.37 -6.28
N LEU A 90 -1.91 -19.77 -6.78
CA LEU A 90 -0.68 -20.49 -7.12
C LEU A 90 0.27 -20.68 -5.93
N LEU A 91 0.41 -19.65 -5.09
CA LEU A 91 1.41 -19.63 -4.01
C LEU A 91 0.75 -19.85 -2.66
N LEU A 92 -0.12 -18.93 -2.23
CA LEU A 92 -0.67 -18.92 -0.87
C LEU A 92 -1.48 -20.18 -0.56
N ARG A 93 -2.39 -20.60 -1.44
CA ARG A 93 -3.17 -21.85 -1.26
C ARG A 93 -2.30 -23.09 -1.17
N ARG A 94 -1.12 -23.09 -1.79
CA ARG A 94 -0.18 -24.22 -1.75
C ARG A 94 0.62 -24.22 -0.44
N ILE A 95 0.98 -23.04 0.06
CA ILE A 95 1.67 -22.84 1.34
C ILE A 95 0.73 -23.12 2.52
N TYR A 96 -0.54 -22.70 2.46
CA TYR A 96 -1.55 -22.99 3.50
C TYR A 96 -1.89 -24.47 3.65
N ARG A 97 -1.65 -25.28 2.61
CA ARG A 97 -1.84 -26.74 2.65
C ARG A 97 -0.59 -27.50 3.13
N ALA A 98 0.53 -26.81 3.35
CA ALA A 98 1.77 -27.41 3.84
C ALA A 98 1.82 -27.38 5.39
N PRO A 99 2.47 -28.36 6.04
CA PRO A 99 2.51 -28.45 7.50
C PRO A 99 3.11 -27.20 8.15
N GLU A 100 2.56 -26.86 9.31
CA GLU A 100 2.68 -25.61 10.09
C GLU A 100 4.12 -25.10 10.29
N LEU A 101 5.12 -25.98 10.19
CA LEU A 101 6.54 -25.65 10.28
C LEU A 101 7.02 -24.71 9.15
N PHE A 102 6.42 -24.77 7.96
CA PHE A 102 6.79 -23.90 6.83
C PHE A 102 6.13 -22.51 6.90
N GLN A 103 5.07 -22.33 7.69
CA GLN A 103 4.46 -21.01 7.90
C GLN A 103 5.37 -20.07 8.69
N LEU A 104 6.23 -20.61 9.57
CA LEU A 104 7.24 -19.84 10.31
C LEU A 104 8.49 -19.50 9.48
N LEU A 105 8.70 -20.16 8.34
CA LEU A 105 9.88 -19.97 7.49
C LEU A 105 9.62 -19.09 6.26
N ALA A 106 8.35 -18.86 5.91
CA ALA A 106 7.92 -18.24 4.65
C ALA A 106 7.45 -16.77 4.78
N THR A 107 7.37 -16.23 6.00
CA THR A 107 7.30 -14.78 6.26
C THR A 107 8.67 -14.26 6.62
#